data_AF-A0A7K0Q3L9-F1
#
_entry.id   AF-A0A7K0Q3L9-F1
#
_cell.length_a   1.000
_cell.length_b   1.000
_cell.length_c   1.000
_cell.angle_alpha   90.00
_cell.angle_beta   90.00
_cell.angle_gamma   90.00
#
_symmetry.space_group_name_H-M   'P 1'
#
loop_
_entity.id
_entity.type
_entity.pdbx_description
1 polymer ?
#
loop_
_entity_poly.entity_id
_entity_poly.type
_entity_poly.pdbx_seq_one_letter_code
_entity_poly.pdbx_strand_id
1 'polypeptide(L)'
;FWQTPEELAAQMKKMEALMGKRVMQGICAGFAPGSTALNEDGTTGSMGDTKPVPDIDNQSDSWAWHELTSPKEASHRRSRRIDVWLEEGVVHIEAFFQDSYTSPEGQRHAVHEYVVSATADPTTGNVISISADPRVLPHYECPMATLSVGRMVGQPLRNFRASVNEKLPGIDGCTHMNDTLRSLAEVPVLVAQLPA
;
A
#
# COMPACT_ATOMS: atom_id res chain seq x y z
N PHE A 1 -4.03 -28.53 26.86
CA PHE A 1 -4.04 -27.63 25.70
C PHE A 1 -3.43 -26.27 26.06
N TRP A 2 -2.22 -26.26 26.61
CA TRP A 2 -1.41 -25.05 26.77
C TRP A 2 0.03 -25.50 26.55
N GLN A 3 0.67 -24.94 25.53
CA GLN A 3 2.09 -25.16 25.34
C GLN A 3 2.83 -24.44 26.46
N THR A 4 3.86 -25.08 27.01
CA THR A 4 4.75 -24.40 27.95
C THR A 4 5.52 -23.29 27.21
N PRO A 5 6.01 -22.26 27.90
CA PRO A 5 6.88 -21.24 27.28
C PRO A 5 8.09 -21.85 26.56
N GLU A 6 8.62 -22.97 27.04
CA GLU A 6 9.70 -23.73 26.41
C GLU A 6 9.26 -24.40 25.10
N GLU A 7 8.06 -25.00 25.08
CA GLU A 7 7.49 -25.61 23.87
C GLU A 7 7.20 -24.55 22.80
N LEU A 8 6.69 -23.38 23.20
CA LEU A 8 6.48 -22.25 22.30
C LEU A 8 7.81 -21.74 21.74
N ALA A 9 8.83 -21.55 22.59
CA ALA A 9 10.15 -21.11 22.15
C ALA A 9 10.83 -22.11 21.20
N ALA A 10 10.71 -23.41 21.48
CA ALA A 10 11.24 -24.47 20.61
C ALA A 10 10.51 -24.48 19.25
N GLN A 11 9.18 -24.28 19.25
CA GLN A 11 8.40 -24.17 18.02
C GLN A 11 8.76 -22.91 17.22
N MET A 12 8.93 -21.76 17.87
CA MET A 12 9.38 -20.52 17.23
C MET A 12 10.76 -20.70 16.59
N LYS A 13 11.72 -21.30 17.31
CA LYS A 13 13.07 -21.57 16.79
C LYS A 13 13.06 -22.53 15.60
N LYS A 14 12.15 -23.52 15.61
CA LYS A 14 11.95 -24.44 14.50
C LYS A 14 11.31 -23.75 13.29
N MET A 15 10.36 -22.83 13.52
CA MET A 15 9.79 -21.98 12.48
C MET A 15 10.83 -21.03 11.88
N GLU A 16 11.65 -20.38 12.70
CA GLU A 16 12.77 -19.52 12.24
C GLU A 16 13.74 -20.31 11.35
N ALA A 17 14.11 -21.53 11.76
CA ALA A 17 14.96 -22.39 10.96
C ALA A 17 14.30 -22.84 9.63
N LEU A 18 12.99 -23.08 9.64
CA LEU A 18 12.22 -23.48 8.45
C LEU A 18 11.99 -22.34 7.47
N MET A 19 11.83 -21.11 7.96
CA MET A 19 11.54 -19.94 7.11
C MET A 19 12.75 -19.43 6.34
N GLY A 20 13.97 -19.83 6.74
CA GLY A 20 15.22 -19.39 6.13
C GLY A 20 15.43 -17.88 6.26
N LYS A 21 16.65 -17.41 5.99
CA LYS A 21 16.90 -15.96 5.91
C LYS A 21 16.32 -15.43 4.61
N ARG A 22 15.25 -14.65 4.70
CA ARG A 22 14.69 -13.96 3.53
C ARG A 22 15.48 -12.69 3.26
N VAL A 23 16.27 -12.71 2.19
CA VAL A 23 16.95 -11.51 1.67
C VAL A 23 15.89 -10.59 1.05
N MET A 24 15.77 -9.38 1.59
CA MET A 24 14.76 -8.39 1.20
C MET A 24 15.33 -7.28 0.33
N GLN A 25 16.66 -7.17 0.26
CA GLN A 25 17.35 -6.16 -0.53
C GLN A 25 16.89 -6.16 -2.00
N GLY A 26 16.58 -4.98 -2.52
CA GLY A 26 16.16 -4.74 -3.89
C GLY A 26 14.66 -4.91 -4.15
N ILE A 27 13.87 -5.38 -3.18
CA ILE A 27 12.42 -5.63 -3.37
C ILE A 27 11.62 -4.35 -3.58
N CYS A 28 11.99 -3.26 -2.92
CA CYS A 28 11.34 -1.96 -3.01
C CYS A 28 12.30 -0.82 -2.66
N ALA A 29 11.89 0.43 -2.85
CA ALA A 29 12.65 1.62 -2.47
C ALA A 29 13.09 1.58 -0.99
N GLY A 30 12.19 1.16 -0.09
CA GLY A 30 12.49 0.98 1.34
C GLY A 30 13.52 -0.10 1.64
N PHE A 31 13.77 -1.01 0.70
CA PHE A 31 14.80 -2.06 0.80
C PHE A 31 15.87 -1.88 -0.29
N ALA A 32 16.15 -0.66 -0.72
CA ALA A 32 17.27 -0.40 -1.61
C ALA A 32 18.62 -0.85 -0.98
N PRO A 33 19.63 -1.22 -1.78
CA PRO A 33 20.98 -1.47 -1.27
C PRO A 33 21.46 -0.34 -0.35
N GLY A 34 21.89 -0.70 0.87
CA GLY A 34 22.33 0.27 1.88
C GLY A 34 21.21 0.98 2.65
N SER A 35 19.95 0.59 2.46
CA SER A 35 18.81 1.13 3.21
C SER A 35 18.96 0.91 4.71
N THR A 36 18.51 1.90 5.49
CA THR A 36 18.40 1.81 6.97
C THR A 36 17.48 0.68 7.46
N ALA A 37 16.66 0.13 6.58
CA ALA A 37 15.75 -0.98 6.89
C ALA A 37 16.40 -2.37 6.86
N LEU A 38 17.65 -2.47 6.37
CA LEU A 38 18.32 -3.75 6.12
C LEU A 38 19.50 -3.97 7.07
N ASN A 39 19.71 -5.24 7.44
CA ASN A 39 20.98 -5.70 8.01
C ASN A 39 22.03 -5.85 6.90
N GLU A 40 23.31 -6.02 7.29
CA GLU A 40 24.42 -6.22 6.34
C GLU A 40 24.23 -7.42 5.40
N ASP A 41 23.51 -8.46 5.85
CA ASP A 41 23.21 -9.66 5.06
C ASP A 41 21.98 -9.50 4.14
N GLY A 42 21.42 -8.29 4.04
CA GLY A 42 20.27 -7.96 3.20
C GLY A 42 18.93 -8.44 3.74
N THR A 43 18.87 -8.95 4.98
CA THR A 43 17.61 -9.25 5.69
C THR A 43 17.02 -7.99 6.33
N THR A 44 15.75 -8.00 6.71
CA THR A 44 15.10 -6.87 7.39
C THR A 44 15.66 -6.69 8.82
N GLY A 45 16.07 -5.46 9.16
CA GLY A 45 16.59 -5.11 10.48
C GLY A 45 15.53 -4.75 11.52
N SER A 46 14.43 -4.12 11.11
CA SER A 46 13.28 -3.83 11.98
C SER A 46 12.00 -3.62 11.18
N MET A 47 10.84 -3.62 11.84
CA MET A 47 9.54 -3.29 11.23
C MET A 47 9.42 -1.80 10.85
N GLY A 48 10.33 -0.96 11.34
CA GLY A 48 10.32 0.48 11.10
C GLY A 48 9.32 1.27 11.96
N ASP A 49 9.12 2.54 11.60
CA ASP A 49 8.31 3.51 12.35
C ASP A 49 6.81 3.42 11.98
N THR A 50 6.09 2.52 12.63
CA THR A 50 4.63 2.40 12.50
C THR A 50 3.90 3.40 13.41
N LYS A 51 2.70 3.86 13.01
CA LYS A 51 1.95 4.88 13.77
C LYS A 51 0.60 4.37 14.27
N PRO A 52 0.21 4.59 15.53
CA PRO A 52 -1.16 4.36 15.94
C PRO A 52 -2.09 5.25 15.13
N VAL A 53 -3.20 4.69 14.64
CA VAL A 53 -4.17 5.38 13.80
C VAL A 53 -5.60 5.17 14.29
N PRO A 54 -6.50 6.14 14.08
CA PRO A 54 -7.92 5.94 14.35
C PRO A 54 -8.53 4.93 13.38
N ASP A 55 -9.77 4.55 13.65
CA ASP A 55 -10.59 3.78 12.73
C ASP A 55 -10.91 4.60 11.47
N ILE A 56 -10.80 3.97 10.30
CA ILE A 56 -10.92 4.65 9.01
C ILE A 56 -12.37 4.91 8.59
N ASP A 57 -13.29 4.10 9.12
CA ASP A 57 -14.75 4.17 8.96
C ASP A 57 -15.42 5.13 9.94
N ASN A 58 -14.66 5.80 10.81
CA ASN A 58 -15.15 6.85 11.70
C ASN A 58 -15.43 8.18 10.96
N GLN A 59 -15.83 8.11 9.69
CA GLN A 59 -16.18 9.26 8.85
C GLN A 59 -17.68 9.22 8.55
N SER A 60 -18.34 10.39 8.56
CA SER A 60 -19.79 10.51 8.31
C SER A 60 -20.20 10.32 6.83
N ASP A 61 -19.30 9.80 6.00
CA ASP A 61 -19.51 9.64 4.56
C ASP A 61 -20.00 8.22 4.24
N SER A 62 -21.25 8.12 3.77
CA SER A 62 -21.88 6.85 3.40
C SER A 62 -21.31 6.19 2.14
N TRP A 63 -20.52 6.93 1.34
CA TRP A 63 -19.87 6.41 0.14
C TRP A 63 -18.43 5.96 0.38
N ALA A 64 -17.83 6.35 1.51
CA ALA A 64 -16.42 6.12 1.77
C ALA A 64 -16.07 4.64 2.01
N TRP A 65 -16.86 3.95 2.84
CA TRP A 65 -16.57 2.58 3.25
C TRP A 65 -17.85 1.74 3.25
N HIS A 66 -17.74 0.54 2.70
CA HIS A 66 -18.68 -0.53 3.04
C HIS A 66 -18.49 -0.92 4.51
N GLU A 67 -19.42 -1.70 5.07
CA GLU A 67 -19.30 -2.23 6.42
C GLU A 67 -17.94 -2.93 6.61
N LEU A 68 -17.10 -2.38 7.49
CA LEU A 68 -15.79 -2.92 7.78
C LEU A 68 -15.87 -3.86 8.97
N THR A 69 -15.06 -4.91 8.94
CA THR A 69 -14.84 -5.74 10.12
C THR A 69 -13.95 -5.01 11.13
N SER A 70 -14.24 -5.21 12.42
CA SER A 70 -13.46 -4.69 13.55
C SER A 70 -12.81 -5.85 14.33
N PRO A 71 -11.77 -6.50 13.76
CA PRO A 71 -11.10 -7.59 14.43
C PRO A 71 -10.44 -7.09 15.72
N LYS A 72 -10.66 -7.81 16.82
CA LYS A 72 -10.03 -7.53 18.13
C LYS A 72 -8.74 -8.34 18.34
N GLU A 73 -8.48 -9.29 17.46
CA GLU A 73 -7.29 -10.12 17.48
C GLU A 73 -6.19 -9.52 16.61
N ALA A 74 -4.96 -9.97 16.87
CA ALA A 74 -3.81 -9.60 16.06
C ALA A 74 -4.06 -9.96 14.60
N SER A 75 -4.14 -8.94 13.75
CA SER A 75 -4.57 -9.06 12.37
C SER A 75 -3.91 -8.01 11.49
N HIS A 76 -3.87 -8.25 10.18
CA HIS A 76 -3.42 -7.28 9.19
C HIS A 76 -4.58 -6.90 8.26
N ARG A 77 -4.63 -5.63 7.87
CA ARG A 77 -5.66 -5.10 6.98
C ARG A 77 -5.05 -4.12 5.99
N ARG A 78 -5.33 -4.34 4.71
CA ARG A 78 -5.16 -3.36 3.64
C ARG A 78 -6.51 -2.73 3.33
N SER A 79 -6.61 -1.45 3.57
CA SER A 79 -7.81 -0.66 3.30
C SER A 79 -7.57 0.22 2.09
N ARG A 80 -8.54 0.25 1.17
CA ARG A 80 -8.46 1.01 -0.08
C ARG A 80 -9.78 1.71 -0.33
N ARG A 81 -9.72 2.99 -0.70
CA ARG A 81 -10.85 3.79 -1.19
C ARG A 81 -10.42 4.46 -2.47
N ILE A 82 -11.28 4.45 -3.49
CA ILE A 82 -11.02 5.12 -4.77
C ILE A 82 -12.25 5.98 -5.06
N ASP A 83 -12.07 7.29 -4.95
CA ASP A 83 -13.06 8.29 -5.31
C ASP A 83 -12.81 8.72 -6.75
N VAL A 84 -13.87 8.79 -7.55
CA VAL A 84 -13.81 9.17 -8.95
C VAL A 84 -14.92 10.16 -9.23
N TRP A 85 -14.59 11.25 -9.93
CA TRP A 85 -15.58 12.23 -10.38
C TRP A 85 -15.19 12.82 -11.74
N LEU A 86 -16.18 13.38 -12.43
CA LEU A 86 -15.97 14.15 -13.65
C LEU A 86 -16.03 15.63 -13.34
N GLU A 87 -15.03 16.38 -13.75
CA GLU A 87 -14.96 17.83 -13.59
C GLU A 87 -14.25 18.42 -14.81
N GLU A 88 -14.83 19.47 -15.40
CA GLU A 88 -14.28 20.17 -16.57
C GLU A 88 -13.86 19.25 -17.75
N GLY A 89 -14.57 18.14 -17.95
CA GLY A 89 -14.28 17.18 -19.02
C GLY A 89 -13.06 16.28 -18.75
N VAL A 90 -12.64 16.16 -17.50
CA VAL A 90 -11.53 15.31 -17.04
C VAL A 90 -12.04 14.34 -15.98
N VAL A 91 -11.51 13.11 -15.98
CA VAL A 91 -11.73 12.17 -14.87
C VAL A 91 -10.74 12.50 -13.76
N HIS A 92 -11.24 12.84 -12.58
CA HIS A 92 -10.45 13.04 -11.38
C HIS A 92 -10.52 11.81 -10.48
N ILE A 93 -9.40 11.48 -9.85
CA ILE A 93 -9.22 10.26 -9.07
C ILE A 93 -8.48 10.61 -7.78
N GLU A 94 -9.03 10.20 -6.65
CA GLU A 94 -8.32 10.15 -5.37
C GLU A 94 -8.35 8.72 -4.84
N ALA A 95 -7.18 8.12 -4.63
CA ALA A 95 -7.07 6.77 -4.10
C ALA A 95 -6.31 6.77 -2.77
N PHE A 96 -7.04 6.48 -1.69
CA PHE A 96 -6.49 6.26 -0.37
C PHE A 96 -6.09 4.79 -0.21
N PHE A 97 -4.93 4.58 0.40
CA PHE A 97 -4.45 3.26 0.80
C PHE A 97 -3.87 3.32 2.21
N GLN A 98 -4.22 2.33 3.04
CA GLN A 98 -3.55 2.09 4.31
C GLN A 98 -3.33 0.59 4.52
N ASP A 99 -2.07 0.19 4.68
CA ASP A 99 -1.67 -1.11 5.25
C ASP A 99 -1.49 -0.94 6.75
N SER A 100 -2.17 -1.76 7.53
CA SER A 100 -2.22 -1.64 8.98
C SER A 100 -2.24 -3.00 9.66
N TYR A 101 -1.86 -3.03 10.93
CA TYR A 101 -2.09 -4.16 11.81
C TYR A 101 -2.88 -3.74 13.04
N THR A 102 -3.61 -4.67 13.63
CA THR A 102 -4.20 -4.55 14.96
C THR A 102 -3.26 -5.21 15.97
N SER A 103 -2.86 -4.49 17.02
CA SER A 103 -2.02 -5.02 18.09
C SER A 103 -2.79 -6.03 18.95
N PRO A 104 -2.12 -6.85 19.78
CA PRO A 104 -2.79 -7.74 20.74
C PRO A 104 -3.74 -7.00 21.71
N GLU A 105 -3.51 -5.72 21.96
CA GLU A 105 -4.34 -4.84 22.78
C GLU A 105 -5.55 -4.26 22.01
N GLY A 106 -5.67 -4.58 20.72
CA GLY A 106 -6.75 -4.13 19.85
C GLY A 106 -6.53 -2.78 19.18
N GLN A 107 -5.36 -2.14 19.35
CA GLN A 107 -5.06 -0.84 18.75
C GLN A 107 -4.62 -1.01 17.29
N ARG A 108 -5.15 -0.19 16.39
CA ARG A 108 -4.70 -0.14 15.00
C ARG A 108 -3.44 0.69 14.84
N HIS A 109 -2.49 0.15 14.07
CA HIS A 109 -1.25 0.80 13.67
C HIS A 109 -1.09 0.76 12.15
N ALA A 110 -0.88 1.91 11.52
CA ALA A 110 -0.53 2.01 10.11
C ALA A 110 0.96 1.71 9.92
N VAL A 111 1.24 0.92 8.88
CA VAL A 111 2.59 0.61 8.41
C VAL A 111 2.90 1.43 7.16
N HIS A 112 2.02 1.39 6.17
CA HIS A 112 2.10 2.22 4.97
C HIS A 112 0.78 2.95 4.75
N GLU A 113 0.83 4.24 4.50
CA GLU A 113 -0.32 5.05 4.09
C GLU A 113 0.08 5.97 2.93
N TYR A 114 -0.76 5.97 1.90
CA TYR A 114 -0.62 6.82 0.73
C TYR A 114 -1.96 7.42 0.33
N VAL A 115 -1.93 8.63 -0.22
CA VAL A 115 -2.99 9.13 -1.09
C VAL A 115 -2.42 9.34 -2.48
N VAL A 116 -3.04 8.71 -3.49
CA VAL A 116 -2.68 8.90 -4.89
C VAL A 116 -3.73 9.80 -5.52
N SER A 117 -3.30 10.92 -6.08
CA SER A 117 -4.16 11.83 -6.85
C SER A 117 -3.80 11.70 -8.32
N ALA A 118 -4.80 11.52 -9.18
CA ALA A 118 -4.59 11.41 -10.61
C ALA A 118 -5.71 12.08 -11.41
N THR A 119 -5.39 12.47 -12.63
CA THR A 119 -6.38 12.85 -13.64
C THR A 119 -6.21 11.99 -14.89
N ALA A 120 -7.30 11.77 -15.62
CA ALA A 120 -7.28 10.99 -16.86
C ALA A 120 -8.23 11.55 -17.91
N ASP A 121 -7.87 11.32 -19.17
CA ASP A 121 -8.72 11.61 -20.31
C ASP A 121 -9.95 10.68 -20.29
N PRO A 122 -11.18 11.22 -20.36
CA PRO A 122 -12.40 10.43 -20.21
C PRO A 122 -12.68 9.47 -21.37
N THR A 123 -12.07 9.69 -22.53
CA THR A 123 -12.32 8.88 -23.74
C THR A 123 -11.34 7.72 -23.85
N THR A 124 -10.06 8.01 -23.65
CA THR A 124 -8.96 7.05 -23.81
C THR A 124 -8.64 6.31 -22.52
N GLY A 125 -8.90 6.96 -21.37
CA GLY A 125 -8.47 6.52 -20.04
C GLY A 125 -6.98 6.73 -19.77
N ASN A 126 -6.30 7.53 -20.60
CA ASN A 126 -4.89 7.84 -20.42
C ASN A 126 -4.70 8.81 -19.26
N VAL A 127 -3.76 8.51 -18.37
CA VAL A 127 -3.42 9.39 -17.26
C VAL A 127 -2.79 10.69 -17.77
N ILE A 128 -3.35 11.82 -17.35
CA ILE A 128 -2.88 13.18 -17.67
C ILE A 128 -1.89 13.64 -16.60
N SER A 129 -2.23 13.47 -15.32
CA SER A 129 -1.36 13.77 -14.18
C SER A 129 -1.51 12.70 -13.11
N ILE A 130 -0.46 12.45 -12.34
CA ILE A 130 -0.50 11.54 -11.20
C ILE A 130 0.61 11.88 -10.19
N SER A 131 0.26 11.83 -8.90
CA SER A 131 1.18 12.02 -7.79
C SER A 131 0.79 11.11 -6.62
N ALA A 132 1.75 10.74 -5.79
CA ALA A 132 1.52 10.02 -4.54
C ALA A 132 2.00 10.87 -3.36
N ASP A 133 1.10 11.12 -2.41
CA ASP A 133 1.33 11.73 -1.10
C ASP A 133 1.70 10.63 -0.10
N PRO A 134 2.98 10.53 0.34
CA PRO A 134 3.39 9.60 1.37
C PRO A 134 3.01 10.13 2.76
N ARG A 135 2.27 9.34 3.55
CA ARG A 135 1.84 9.75 4.90
C ARG A 135 2.57 8.97 5.98
N VAL A 136 2.11 7.77 6.29
CA VAL A 136 2.78 6.87 7.25
C VAL A 136 3.66 5.92 6.47
N LEU A 137 4.97 5.90 6.74
CA LEU A 137 5.92 5.00 6.10
C LEU A 137 6.94 4.49 7.12
N PRO A 138 7.33 3.20 7.06
CA PRO A 138 8.11 2.59 8.13
C PRO A 138 9.61 2.89 8.03
N HIS A 139 10.11 3.28 6.86
CA HIS A 139 11.54 3.47 6.61
C HIS A 139 11.81 4.80 5.91
N TYR A 140 12.99 5.38 6.18
CA TYR A 140 13.40 6.68 5.65
C TYR A 140 13.45 6.73 4.13
N GLU A 141 13.75 5.59 3.48
CA GLU A 141 13.89 5.46 2.04
C GLU A 141 12.54 5.21 1.33
N CYS A 142 11.50 4.80 2.06
CA CYS A 142 10.19 4.52 1.48
C CYS A 142 9.59 5.69 0.66
N PRO A 143 9.68 6.97 1.09
CA PRO A 143 9.18 8.11 0.30
C PRO A 143 9.78 8.18 -1.10
N MET A 144 10.98 7.63 -1.33
CA MET A 144 11.64 7.69 -2.65
C MET A 144 10.85 6.99 -3.76
N ALA A 145 9.98 6.04 -3.41
CA ALA A 145 9.11 5.39 -4.38
C ALA A 145 8.17 6.37 -5.10
N THR A 146 7.75 7.47 -4.44
CA THR A 146 6.78 8.42 -5.01
C THR A 146 7.37 9.20 -6.18
N LEU A 147 8.70 9.36 -6.23
CA LEU A 147 9.40 10.09 -7.30
C LEU A 147 9.24 9.42 -8.67
N SER A 148 9.03 8.10 -8.71
CA SER A 148 8.88 7.35 -9.96
C SER A 148 7.45 7.32 -10.48
N VAL A 149 6.46 7.76 -9.69
CA VAL A 149 5.02 7.67 -10.05
C VAL A 149 4.70 8.40 -11.35
N GLY A 150 5.42 9.49 -11.64
CA GLY A 150 5.28 10.24 -12.89
C GLY A 150 5.51 9.40 -14.16
N ARG A 151 6.22 8.26 -14.08
CA ARG A 151 6.38 7.31 -15.20
C ARG A 151 5.07 6.69 -15.68
N MET A 152 3.99 6.83 -14.89
CA MET A 152 2.64 6.35 -15.23
C MET A 152 1.84 7.35 -16.08
N VAL A 153 2.29 8.60 -16.24
CA VAL A 153 1.65 9.58 -17.13
C VAL A 153 1.63 9.05 -18.57
N GLY A 154 0.51 9.26 -19.26
CA GLY A 154 0.25 8.78 -20.60
C GLY A 154 -0.10 7.29 -20.71
N GLN A 155 -0.03 6.53 -19.62
CA GLN A 155 -0.46 5.13 -19.61
C GLN A 155 -2.00 5.06 -19.46
N PRO A 156 -2.69 4.14 -20.16
CA PRO A 156 -4.11 3.91 -19.95
C PRO A 156 -4.36 3.20 -18.62
N LEU A 157 -5.28 3.72 -17.81
CA LEU A 157 -5.63 3.19 -16.48
C LEU A 157 -5.90 1.68 -16.50
N ARG A 158 -6.67 1.19 -17.49
CA ARG A 158 -6.97 -0.24 -17.67
C ARG A 158 -5.74 -1.16 -17.70
N ASN A 159 -4.57 -0.65 -18.08
CA ASN A 159 -3.33 -1.41 -18.17
C ASN A 159 -2.44 -1.29 -16.91
N PHE A 160 -2.88 -0.59 -15.86
CA PHE A 160 -2.05 -0.35 -14.67
C PHE A 160 -1.59 -1.63 -13.98
N ARG A 161 -2.40 -2.71 -14.02
CA ARG A 161 -1.99 -4.03 -13.52
C ARG A 161 -0.65 -4.52 -14.06
N ALA A 162 -0.41 -4.33 -15.34
CA ALA A 162 0.81 -4.75 -16.02
C ALA A 162 1.88 -3.64 -16.01
N SER A 163 1.50 -2.44 -16.44
CA SER A 163 2.44 -1.33 -16.63
C SER A 163 3.10 -0.86 -15.33
N VAL A 164 2.44 -0.96 -14.17
CA VAL A 164 3.06 -0.65 -12.88
C VAL A 164 4.23 -1.60 -12.59
N ASN A 165 4.08 -2.90 -12.86
CA ASN A 165 5.17 -3.86 -12.65
C ASN A 165 6.33 -3.65 -13.62
N GLU A 166 6.04 -3.24 -14.85
CA GLU A 166 7.05 -2.95 -15.87
C GLU A 166 7.83 -1.67 -15.56
N LYS A 167 7.13 -0.61 -15.12
CA LYS A 167 7.70 0.74 -15.00
C LYS A 167 8.24 1.09 -13.62
N LEU A 168 7.73 0.42 -12.58
CA LEU A 168 8.10 0.64 -11.19
C LEU A 168 8.64 -0.66 -10.51
N PRO A 169 9.58 -1.40 -11.13
CA PRO A 169 10.09 -2.64 -10.56
C PRO A 169 11.05 -2.38 -9.40
N GLY A 170 11.06 -3.27 -8.41
CA GLY A 170 12.05 -3.26 -7.33
C GLY A 170 12.17 -1.88 -6.68
N ILE A 171 13.39 -1.36 -6.63
CA ILE A 171 13.72 -0.08 -5.98
C ILE A 171 13.07 1.16 -6.63
N ASP A 172 12.54 1.06 -7.85
CA ASP A 172 11.80 2.15 -8.49
C ASP A 172 10.38 2.31 -7.93
N GLY A 173 9.90 1.36 -7.12
CA GLY A 173 8.57 1.39 -6.54
C GLY A 173 8.52 0.97 -5.08
N CYS A 174 7.30 0.95 -4.54
CA CYS A 174 7.00 0.33 -3.26
C CYS A 174 5.96 -0.75 -3.50
N THR A 175 6.10 -1.92 -2.89
CA THR A 175 5.12 -3.01 -3.02
C THR A 175 3.69 -2.55 -2.68
N HIS A 176 3.56 -1.68 -1.67
CA HIS A 176 2.28 -1.12 -1.22
C HIS A 176 1.76 -0.01 -2.15
N MET A 177 2.61 0.95 -2.55
CA MET A 177 2.21 1.99 -3.50
C MET A 177 1.84 1.39 -4.87
N ASN A 178 2.64 0.44 -5.37
CA ASN A 178 2.37 -0.27 -6.62
C ASN A 178 1.06 -1.06 -6.56
N ASP A 179 0.68 -1.56 -5.38
CA ASP A 179 -0.62 -2.19 -5.16
C ASP A 179 -1.78 -1.19 -5.26
N THR A 180 -1.63 0.01 -4.70
CA THR A 180 -2.57 1.13 -4.91
C THR A 180 -2.67 1.51 -6.39
N LEU A 181 -1.54 1.75 -7.06
CA LEU A 181 -1.54 2.10 -8.49
C LEU A 181 -2.20 1.01 -9.34
N ARG A 182 -1.91 -0.28 -9.11
CA ARG A 182 -2.55 -1.37 -9.86
C ARG A 182 -4.07 -1.40 -9.67
N SER A 183 -4.58 -0.96 -8.51
CA SER A 183 -6.04 -0.87 -8.28
C SER A 183 -6.73 0.22 -9.10
N LEU A 184 -6.00 1.23 -9.58
CA LEU A 184 -6.54 2.24 -10.49
C LEU A 184 -6.97 1.68 -11.85
N ALA A 185 -6.61 0.43 -12.16
CA ALA A 185 -7.16 -0.28 -13.31
C ALA A 185 -8.68 -0.50 -13.25
N GLU A 186 -9.30 -0.34 -12.08
CA GLU A 186 -10.76 -0.38 -11.91
C GLU A 186 -11.45 0.96 -12.19
N VAL A 187 -10.71 2.07 -12.28
CA VAL A 187 -11.31 3.40 -12.48
C VAL A 187 -12.23 3.47 -13.70
N PRO A 188 -11.93 2.87 -14.88
CA PRO A 188 -12.87 2.86 -16.00
C PRO A 188 -14.24 2.24 -15.68
N VAL A 189 -14.28 1.25 -14.78
CA VAL A 189 -15.54 0.65 -14.31
C VAL A 189 -16.29 1.63 -13.40
N LEU A 190 -15.58 2.32 -12.50
CA LEU A 190 -16.15 3.33 -11.61
C LEU A 190 -16.70 4.54 -12.39
N VAL A 191 -15.96 5.05 -13.37
CA VAL A 191 -16.39 6.15 -14.26
C VAL A 191 -17.70 5.79 -14.97
N ALA A 192 -17.86 4.54 -15.41
CA ALA A 192 -19.08 4.09 -16.06
C ALA A 192 -20.32 4.04 -15.13
N GLN A 193 -20.12 4.16 -13.80
CA GLN A 193 -21.20 4.25 -12.82
C GLN A 193 -21.52 5.70 -12.40
N LEU A 194 -20.79 6.70 -12.92
CA LEU A 194 -21.07 8.09 -12.59
C LEU A 194 -22.43 8.52 -13.16
N PRO A 195 -23.18 9.37 -12.43
CA PRO A 195 -24.39 9.98 -12.97
C PRO A 195 -24.08 10.74 -14.27
N ALA A 196 -25.02 10.70 -15.20
CA ALA A 196 -24.97 11.46 -16.45
C ALA A 196 -25.14 12.97 -16.20
#